data_AF-A0A7V3RPE8-F1
#
_entry.id   AF-A0A7V3RPE8-F1
#
_cell.length_a   1.000
_cell.length_b   1.000
_cell.length_c   1.000
_cell.angle_alpha   90.00
_cell.angle_beta   90.00
_cell.angle_gamma   90.00
#
_symmetry.space_group_name_H-M   'P 1'
#
loop_
_entity.id
_entity.type
_entity.pdbx_description
1 polymer ?
#
loop_
_entity_poly.entity_id
_entity_poly.type
_entity_poly.pdbx_seq_one_letter_code
_entity_poly.pdbx_strand_id
1 'polypeptide(L)'
;MLCRHCQRVRSNRPRGLCWSCYYTPGVRELYPSTSKFARRGVDDFNGQPRLPAQPTDALPGSPEKVAVLEERARLGVSLWHPLDAPMNSESRMLGVAG
;
A
#
# COMPACT_ATOMS: atom_id res chain seq x y z
N MET A 1 0.51 -24.46 -21.00
CA MET A 1 -0.93 -24.28 -20.73
C MET A 1 -1.50 -23.27 -21.72
N LEU A 2 -2.81 -23.27 -21.97
CA LEU A 2 -3.47 -22.25 -22.79
C LEU A 2 -3.60 -20.94 -22.00
N CYS A 3 -3.73 -19.83 -22.72
CA CYS A 3 -3.99 -18.52 -22.15
C CYS A 3 -5.28 -18.56 -21.30
N ARG A 4 -5.18 -18.17 -20.03
CA ARG A 4 -6.32 -18.17 -19.08
C ARG A 4 -7.48 -17.28 -19.50
N HIS A 5 -7.22 -16.24 -20.31
CA HIS A 5 -8.24 -15.31 -20.78
C HIS A 5 -8.90 -15.77 -22.08
N CYS A 6 -8.13 -15.89 -23.17
CA CYS A 6 -8.72 -16.20 -24.47
C CYS A 6 -8.84 -17.69 -24.77
N GLN A 7 -8.10 -18.56 -24.07
CA GLN A 7 -8.05 -20.01 -24.28
C GLN A 7 -7.69 -20.46 -25.72
N ARG A 8 -7.24 -19.56 -26.60
CA ARG A 8 -6.96 -19.84 -28.03
C ARG A 8 -5.50 -20.19 -28.32
N VAL A 9 -4.57 -19.60 -27.57
CA VAL A 9 -3.12 -19.75 -27.79
C VAL A 9 -2.42 -20.15 -26.50
N ARG A 10 -1.18 -20.65 -26.61
CA ARG A 10 -0.36 -20.98 -25.44
C ARG A 10 -0.08 -19.73 -24.61
N SER A 11 -0.15 -19.87 -23.28
CA SER A 11 0.28 -18.84 -22.35
C SER A 11 1.79 -18.65 -22.44
N ASN A 12 2.26 -17.42 -22.60
CA ASN A 12 3.68 -17.07 -22.68
C ASN A 12 4.05 -15.83 -21.83
N ARG A 13 3.13 -15.36 -20.98
CA ARG A 13 3.31 -14.21 -20.09
C ARG A 13 2.90 -14.57 -18.64
N PRO A 14 3.34 -13.78 -17.64
CA PRO A 14 2.89 -13.93 -16.26
C PRO A 14 1.36 -13.93 -16.15
N ARG A 15 0.84 -14.47 -15.04
CA ARG A 15 -0.60 -14.69 -14.79
C ARG A 15 -1.24 -15.75 -15.68
N GLY A 16 -0.46 -16.47 -16.50
CA GLY A 16 -0.96 -17.49 -17.41
C GLY A 16 -1.63 -16.92 -18.66
N LEU A 17 -1.19 -15.75 -19.14
CA LEU A 17 -1.77 -15.05 -20.28
C LEU A 17 -0.90 -15.20 -21.54
N CYS A 18 -1.48 -14.91 -22.71
CA CYS A 18 -0.71 -14.67 -23.94
C CYS A 18 -0.31 -13.19 -24.05
N TRP A 19 0.60 -12.88 -24.98
CA TRP A 19 1.09 -11.52 -25.22
C TRP A 19 -0.05 -10.51 -25.44
N SER A 20 -0.98 -10.81 -26.35
CA SER A 20 -2.10 -9.92 -26.67
C SER A 20 -2.96 -9.63 -25.44
N CYS A 21 -3.44 -10.69 -24.75
CA CYS A 21 -4.27 -10.53 -23.55
C CYS A 21 -3.53 -9.87 -22.39
N TYR A 22 -2.21 -10.04 -22.28
CA TYR A 22 -1.43 -9.41 -21.21
C TYR A 22 -1.37 -7.88 -21.35
N TYR A 23 -1.34 -7.36 -22.58
CA TYR A 23 -1.26 -5.92 -22.86
C TYR A 23 -2.62 -5.29 -23.21
N THR A 24 -3.68 -6.09 -23.35
CA THR A 24 -5.05 -5.54 -23.43
C THR A 24 -5.38 -4.81 -22.13
N PRO A 25 -5.75 -3.51 -22.18
CA PRO A 25 -6.13 -2.76 -20.99
C PRO A 25 -7.23 -3.46 -20.20
N GLY A 26 -7.08 -3.56 -18.88
CA GLY A 26 -8.06 -4.16 -17.97
C GLY A 26 -8.02 -5.68 -17.88
N VAL A 27 -7.50 -6.39 -18.89
CA VAL A 27 -7.47 -7.87 -18.87
C VAL A 27 -6.47 -8.40 -17.84
N ARG A 28 -5.28 -7.80 -17.75
CA ARG A 28 -4.23 -8.24 -16.83
C ARG A 28 -4.64 -8.11 -15.37
N GLU A 29 -5.45 -7.10 -15.07
CA GLU A 29 -5.95 -6.74 -13.75
C GLU A 29 -6.98 -7.77 -13.22
N LEU A 30 -7.67 -8.51 -14.10
CA LEU A 30 -8.58 -9.60 -13.74
C LEU A 30 -7.87 -10.83 -13.16
N TYR A 31 -6.55 -10.93 -13.32
CA TYR A 31 -5.77 -12.08 -12.89
C TYR A 31 -4.73 -11.66 -11.83
N PRO A 32 -4.83 -12.20 -10.60
CA PRO A 32 -3.87 -11.91 -9.54
C PRO A 32 -2.43 -12.20 -9.97
N SER A 33 -1.49 -11.36 -9.50
CA SER A 33 -0.07 -11.63 -9.70
C SER A 33 0.32 -12.90 -8.94
N THR A 34 0.93 -13.85 -9.63
CA THR A 34 1.38 -15.13 -9.06
C THR A 34 2.81 -15.07 -8.50
N SER A 35 3.49 -13.92 -8.59
CA SER A 35 4.87 -13.78 -8.10
C SER A 35 4.90 -13.65 -6.58
N LYS A 36 5.83 -14.36 -5.93
CA LYS A 36 6.12 -14.16 -4.50
C LYS A 36 6.63 -12.74 -4.18
N PHE A 37 7.20 -12.06 -5.18
CA PHE A 37 7.71 -10.70 -5.09
C PHE A 37 6.68 -9.63 -5.50
N ALA A 38 5.44 -10.02 -5.80
CA ALA A 38 4.41 -9.04 -6.10
C ALA A 38 4.11 -8.21 -4.84
N ARG A 39 4.16 -6.88 -4.96
CA ARG A 39 3.69 -5.97 -3.90
C ARG A 39 2.20 -6.22 -3.67
N ARG A 40 1.82 -6.34 -2.41
CA ARG A 40 0.44 -6.55 -1.93
C ARG A 40 0.17 -5.52 -0.82
N GLY A 41 -1.06 -5.04 -0.72
CA GLY A 41 -1.45 -4.03 0.26
C GLY A 41 -1.35 -2.61 -0.27
N VAL A 42 -1.28 -1.64 0.65
CA VAL A 42 -1.12 -0.22 0.32
C VAL A 42 0.25 0.01 -0.32
N ASP A 43 0.29 0.78 -1.39
CA ASP A 43 1.53 1.11 -2.09
C ASP A 43 2.46 1.94 -1.20
N ASP A 44 3.75 1.62 -1.25
CA ASP A 44 4.80 2.43 -0.64
C ASP A 44 5.06 3.68 -1.51
N PHE A 45 4.47 4.80 -1.11
CA PHE A 45 4.54 6.07 -1.85
C PHE A 45 5.83 6.82 -1.51
N ASN A 46 6.76 6.83 -2.45
CA ASN A 46 8.08 7.47 -2.33
C ASN A 46 8.10 8.87 -3.00
N GLY A 47 7.26 9.79 -2.51
CA GLY A 47 7.16 11.15 -3.04
C GLY A 47 6.89 12.19 -1.95
N GLN A 48 6.44 13.38 -2.35
CA GLN A 48 5.94 14.41 -1.42
C GLN A 48 4.42 14.28 -1.27
N PRO A 49 3.91 13.58 -0.24
CA PRO A 49 2.47 13.43 -0.09
C PRO A 49 1.86 14.74 0.41
N ARG A 50 0.58 14.96 0.09
CA ARG A 50 -0.17 16.08 0.68
C ARG A 50 -0.31 15.85 2.19
N LEU A 51 -0.29 16.91 2.98
CA LEU A 51 -0.63 16.82 4.39
C LEU A 51 -2.08 16.35 4.57
N PRO A 52 -2.38 15.51 5.58
CA PRO A 52 -3.74 15.16 5.93
C PRO A 52 -4.50 16.41 6.39
N ALA A 53 -5.80 16.47 6.12
CA ALA A 53 -6.62 17.66 6.37
C ALA A 53 -6.77 18.01 7.87
N GLN A 54 -6.64 17.02 8.75
CA GLN A 54 -6.79 17.20 10.20
C GLN A 54 -5.67 16.45 10.96
N PRO A 55 -5.17 17.03 12.07
CA PRO A 55 -4.35 16.31 13.02
C PRO A 55 -5.13 15.20 13.73
N THR A 56 -4.43 14.35 14.47
CA THR A 56 -5.05 13.42 15.42
C THR A 56 -4.52 13.61 16.83
N ASP A 57 -5.43 13.52 17.80
CA ASP A 57 -5.11 13.51 19.23
C ASP A 57 -4.70 12.10 19.73
N ALA A 58 -4.75 11.08 18.87
CA ALA A 58 -4.33 9.74 19.23
C ALA A 58 -2.83 9.70 19.55
N LEU A 59 -2.50 9.13 20.72
CA LEU A 59 -1.13 9.11 21.23
C LEU A 59 -0.23 8.17 20.43
N PRO A 60 1.07 8.49 20.27
CA PRO A 60 2.02 7.54 19.68
C PRO A 60 2.00 6.18 20.38
N GLY A 61 1.99 5.10 19.59
CA GLY A 61 1.93 3.72 20.08
C GLY A 61 0.53 3.20 20.41
N SER A 62 -0.51 4.05 20.41
CA SER A 62 -1.89 3.62 20.64
C SER A 62 -2.50 2.92 19.42
N PRO A 63 -3.42 1.95 19.59
CA PRO A 63 -4.17 1.35 18.49
C PRO A 63 -4.94 2.40 17.66
N GLU A 64 -5.46 3.44 18.30
CA GLU A 64 -6.17 4.53 17.65
C GLU A 64 -5.25 5.30 16.70
N LYS A 65 -3.98 5.51 17.09
CA LYS A 65 -2.99 6.14 16.21
C LYS A 65 -2.69 5.24 15.02
N VAL A 66 -2.51 3.94 15.23
CA VAL A 66 -2.26 2.98 14.13
C VAL A 66 -3.40 3.02 13.12
N ALA A 67 -4.66 3.01 13.57
CA ALA A 67 -5.82 3.09 12.68
C ALA A 67 -5.85 4.38 11.83
N VAL A 68 -5.47 5.53 12.42
CA VAL A 68 -5.34 6.79 11.66
C VAL A 68 -4.24 6.71 10.61
N LEU A 69 -3.09 6.12 10.95
CA LEU A 69 -1.98 5.98 10.01
C LEU A 69 -2.32 5.04 8.85
N GLU A 70 -3.04 3.94 9.11
CA GLU A 70 -3.53 3.03 8.07
C GLU A 70 -4.47 3.72 7.08
N GLU A 71 -5.39 4.55 7.58
CA GLU A 71 -6.30 5.32 6.72
C GLU A 71 -5.54 6.37 5.91
N ARG A 72 -4.61 7.11 6.53
CA ARG A 72 -3.76 8.07 5.82
C ARG A 72 -2.92 7.41 4.72
N ALA A 73 -2.39 6.22 4.99
CA ALA A 73 -1.68 5.42 4.00
C ALA A 73 -2.59 5.05 2.82
N ARG A 74 -3.81 4.58 3.10
CA ARG A 74 -4.82 4.22 2.09
C ARG A 74 -5.22 5.42 1.22
N LEU A 75 -5.31 6.61 1.81
CA LEU A 75 -5.61 7.87 1.12
C LEU A 75 -4.41 8.46 0.36
N GLY A 76 -3.21 7.92 0.54
CA GLY A 76 -1.98 8.44 -0.09
C GLY A 76 -1.60 9.85 0.37
N VAL A 77 -1.93 10.20 1.62
CA VAL A 77 -1.51 11.45 2.26
C VAL A 77 -0.35 11.19 3.23
N SER A 78 0.28 12.25 3.74
CA SER A 78 1.34 12.12 4.74
C SER A 78 0.82 11.35 5.94
N LEU A 79 1.58 10.35 6.39
CA LEU A 79 1.28 9.60 7.61
C LEU A 79 1.27 10.53 8.83
N TRP A 80 2.13 11.54 8.82
CA TRP A 80 2.34 12.45 9.94
C TRP A 80 1.77 13.83 9.65
N HIS A 81 1.14 14.43 10.65
CA HIS A 81 0.78 15.85 10.66
C HIS A 81 1.61 16.56 11.76
N PRO A 82 2.14 17.78 11.53
CA PRO A 82 2.94 18.50 12.52
C PRO A 82 2.22 18.78 13.85
N LEU A 83 0.88 18.86 13.81
CA LEU A 83 0.02 19.06 14.97
C LEU A 83 -0.58 17.75 15.52
N ASP A 84 -0.11 16.58 15.09
CA ASP A 84 -0.49 15.33 15.76
C ASP A 84 -0.02 15.31 17.22
N ALA A 85 -0.71 14.56 18.08
CA ALA A 85 -0.37 14.44 19.49
C ALA A 85 1.12 14.06 19.67
N PRO A 86 1.87 14.80 20.50
CA PRO A 86 3.29 14.54 20.71
C PRO A 86 3.51 13.25 21.49
N MET A 87 4.72 12.71 21.38
CA MET A 87 5.15 11.61 22.24
C MET A 87 5.18 12.08 23.70
N ASN A 88 4.67 11.26 24.62
CA ASN A 88 4.72 11.61 26.04
C ASN A 88 6.19 11.67 26.52
N SER A 89 6.42 12.39 27.62
CA SER A 89 7.77 12.63 28.16
C SER A 89 8.47 11.35 28.59
N GLU A 90 7.72 10.39 29.13
CA GLU A 90 8.22 9.10 29.59
C GLU A 90 8.75 8.24 28.42
N SER A 91 7.95 8.07 27.36
CA SER A 91 8.36 7.38 26.12
C SER A 91 9.54 8.08 25.45
N ARG A 92 9.62 9.42 25.53
CA ARG A 92 10.76 10.19 25.02
C ARG A 92 12.03 9.94 25.83
N MET A 93 11.93 9.79 27.15
CA MET A 93 13.06 9.48 28.03
C MET A 93 13.54 8.02 27.91
N LEU A 94 12.62 7.08 27.67
CA LEU A 94 12.94 5.64 27.55
C LEU A 94 13.70 5.26 26.27
N GLY A 95 13.96 6.20 25.35
CA GLY A 95 14.83 5.96 24.19
C GLY A 95 14.35 4.84 23.27
N VAL A 96 13.03 4.56 23.22
CA VAL A 96 12.42 3.46 22.45
C VAL A 96 12.45 3.72 20.92
N ALA A 97 13.34 4.60 20.47
CA ALA A 97 13.66 4.81 19.05
C ALA A 97 15.13 5.22 18.94
N GLY A 98 16.01 4.21 18.92
CA GLY A 98 17.35 4.29 18.34
C GLY A 98 17.38 3.47 17.06
#